data_AF-A0A2G1XW57-F1
#
_entry.id   AF-A0A2G1XW57-F1
#
_cell.length_a   1.000
_cell.length_b   1.000
_cell.length_c   1.000
_cell.angle_alpha   90.00
_cell.angle_beta   90.00
_cell.angle_gamma   90.00
#
_symmetry.space_group_name_H-M   'P 1'
#
loop_
_entity.id
_entity.type
_entity.pdbx_description
1 polymer ?
#
loop_
_entity_poly.entity_id
_entity_poly.type
_entity_poly.pdbx_seq_one_letter_code
_entity_poly.pdbx_strand_id
1 'polypeptide(L)'
;MSLTKEEINKEAISTFLAWNAITPETAMGFHKFEVAYHVGDERIFREMTPVIFNIHTPCDIHVVLPEINDIEFETQLKMTEQNFHFDDDNETLVITGDQSTKHNQSYKILIHSLYLD
;
A
#
# COMPACT_ATOMS: atom_id res chain seq x y z
N MET A 1 -0.99 19.71 -18.00
CA MET A 1 -1.98 18.63 -17.83
C MET A 1 -1.88 18.18 -16.40
N SER A 2 -3.00 18.01 -15.69
CA SER A 2 -2.97 17.38 -14.36
C SER A 2 -2.62 15.90 -14.51
N LEU A 3 -1.87 15.35 -13.57
CA LEU A 3 -1.60 13.91 -13.51
C LEU A 3 -2.90 13.13 -13.32
N THR A 4 -2.97 11.96 -13.95
CA THR A 4 -4.04 10.98 -13.70
C THR A 4 -3.89 10.37 -12.31
N LYS A 5 -4.97 9.81 -11.76
CA LYS A 5 -4.94 9.11 -10.46
C LYS A 5 -3.89 8.00 -10.43
N GLU A 6 -3.76 7.25 -11.52
CA GLU A 6 -2.75 6.20 -11.64
C GLU A 6 -1.32 6.75 -11.58
N GLU A 7 -1.05 7.87 -12.27
CA GLU A 7 0.27 8.52 -12.21
C GLU A 7 0.60 9.02 -10.81
N ILE A 8 -0.36 9.64 -10.12
CA ILE A 8 -0.21 10.10 -8.73
C ILE A 8 0.09 8.92 -7.80
N ASN A 9 -0.66 7.83 -7.95
CA ASN A 9 -0.46 6.64 -7.12
C ASN A 9 0.90 5.97 -7.41
N LYS A 10 1.33 5.91 -8.68
CA LYS A 10 2.66 5.40 -9.07
C LYS A 10 3.78 6.25 -8.49
N GLU A 11 3.60 7.57 -8.47
CA GLU A 11 4.55 8.50 -7.86
C GLU A 11 4.65 8.25 -6.35
N ALA A 12 3.52 8.10 -5.65
CA ALA A 12 3.52 7.79 -4.21
C ALA A 12 4.27 6.49 -3.88
N ILE A 13 4.03 5.41 -4.64
CA ILE A 13 4.77 4.15 -4.48
C ILE A 13 6.26 4.34 -4.80
N SER A 14 6.58 5.03 -5.89
CA SER A 14 7.97 5.24 -6.31
C SER A 14 8.75 6.03 -5.26
N THR A 15 8.15 7.05 -4.67
CA THR A 15 8.75 7.84 -3.58
C THR A 15 8.95 6.99 -2.32
N PHE A 16 7.95 6.20 -1.92
CA PHE A 16 8.08 5.27 -0.80
C PHE A 16 9.23 4.27 -1.00
N LEU A 17 9.33 3.67 -2.19
CA LEU A 17 10.39 2.72 -2.51
C LEU A 17 11.78 3.38 -2.52
N ALA A 18 11.89 4.58 -3.11
CA ALA A 18 13.13 5.35 -3.11
C ALA A 18 13.57 5.73 -1.70
N TRP A 19 12.63 6.12 -0.83
CA TRP A 19 12.90 6.40 0.59
C TRP A 19 13.50 5.19 1.31
N ASN A 20 13.00 3.99 0.98
CA ASN A 20 13.48 2.74 1.54
C ASN A 20 14.75 2.20 0.85
N ALA A 21 15.32 2.93 -0.12
CA ALA A 21 16.42 2.49 -0.97
C ALA A 21 16.14 1.17 -1.72
N ILE A 22 14.86 0.92 -2.04
CA ILE A 22 14.40 -0.26 -2.77
C ILE A 22 14.22 0.11 -4.23
N THR A 23 14.82 -0.66 -5.13
CA THR A 23 14.54 -0.49 -6.55
C THR A 23 13.16 -1.11 -6.86
N PRO A 24 12.31 -0.45 -7.66
CA PRO A 24 11.02 -1.01 -8.06
C PRO A 24 11.07 -2.44 -8.66
N GLU A 25 12.17 -2.82 -9.30
CA GLU A 25 12.41 -4.19 -9.81
C GLU A 25 12.64 -5.23 -8.68
N THR A 26 13.14 -4.80 -7.53
CA THR A 26 13.39 -5.65 -6.34
C THR A 26 12.25 -5.58 -5.31
N ALA A 27 11.29 -4.67 -5.49
CA ALA A 27 10.13 -4.50 -4.63
C ALA A 27 9.12 -5.68 -4.67
N MET A 28 9.47 -6.78 -5.35
CA MET A 28 8.67 -7.99 -5.45
C MET A 28 8.78 -8.90 -4.21
N GLY A 29 8.38 -8.38 -3.03
CA GLY A 29 8.10 -9.22 -1.85
C GLY A 29 9.33 -9.75 -1.09
N PHE A 30 10.53 -9.21 -1.36
CA PHE A 30 11.74 -9.56 -0.61
C PHE A 30 11.81 -8.90 0.77
N HIS A 31 11.18 -7.74 0.93
CA HIS A 31 11.18 -6.97 2.17
C HIS A 31 9.86 -7.13 2.91
N LYS A 32 9.93 -7.37 4.22
CA LYS A 32 8.77 -7.30 5.11
C LYS A 32 8.65 -5.89 5.66
N PHE A 33 7.47 -5.32 5.53
CA PHE A 33 7.14 -4.02 6.08
C PHE A 33 6.17 -4.22 7.24
N GLU A 34 6.18 -3.27 8.17
CA GLU A 34 5.11 -3.21 9.15
C GLU A 34 3.87 -2.65 8.46
N VAL A 35 2.81 -3.45 8.43
CA VAL A 35 1.55 -3.11 7.79
C VAL A 35 0.46 -3.06 8.85
N ALA A 36 -0.28 -1.95 8.89
CA ALA A 36 -1.46 -1.80 9.73
C ALA A 36 -2.71 -1.57 8.89
N TYR A 37 -3.81 -2.23 9.25
CA TYR A 37 -5.11 -2.07 8.60
C TYR A 37 -6.13 -1.47 9.56
N HIS A 38 -6.82 -0.45 9.09
CA HIS A 38 -7.84 0.28 9.82
C HIS A 38 -9.15 0.27 9.04
N VAL A 39 -10.27 0.15 9.75
CA VAL A 39 -11.62 0.33 9.21
C VAL A 39 -12.28 1.44 10.03
N GLY A 40 -12.64 2.54 9.38
CA GLY A 40 -12.96 3.78 10.08
C GLY A 40 -11.80 4.20 11.00
N ASP A 41 -12.08 4.38 12.28
CA ASP A 41 -11.09 4.77 13.30
C ASP A 41 -10.45 3.58 14.03
N GLU A 42 -10.94 2.36 13.81
CA GLU A 42 -10.48 1.17 14.52
C GLU A 42 -9.32 0.49 13.79
N ARG A 43 -8.27 0.15 14.55
CA ARG A 43 -7.17 -0.67 14.03
C ARG A 43 -7.53 -2.14 14.16
N ILE A 44 -7.64 -2.82 13.03
CA ILE A 44 -7.98 -4.25 12.98
C ILE A 44 -6.73 -5.11 13.20
N PHE A 45 -5.61 -4.79 12.55
CA PHE A 45 -4.34 -5.48 12.77
C PHE A 45 -3.11 -4.60 12.54
N ARG A 46 -1.96 -5.12 12.97
CA ARG A 46 -0.62 -4.62 12.69
C ARG A 46 0.37 -5.78 12.68
N GLU A 47 1.06 -6.01 11.57
CA GLU A 47 1.99 -7.14 11.42
C GLU A 47 3.15 -6.86 10.46
N MET A 48 4.23 -7.63 10.59
CA MET A 48 5.34 -7.61 9.65
C MET A 48 5.08 -8.60 8.51
N THR A 49 4.75 -8.10 7.32
CA THR A 49 4.42 -8.92 6.15
C THR A 49 5.19 -8.45 4.92
N PRO A 50 5.58 -9.35 4.00
CA PRO A 50 6.03 -8.96 2.68
C PRO A 50 4.96 -8.14 1.97
N VAL A 51 5.42 -7.14 1.21
CA VAL A 51 4.58 -6.33 0.31
C VAL A 51 5.22 -6.38 -1.07
N ILE A 52 4.42 -6.67 -2.08
CA ILE A 52 4.83 -6.68 -3.47
C ILE A 52 4.32 -5.40 -4.12
N PHE A 53 5.24 -4.62 -4.69
CA PHE A 53 4.90 -3.46 -5.51
C PHE A 53 5.18 -3.78 -6.98
N ASN A 54 4.16 -3.66 -7.83
CA ASN A 54 4.27 -3.92 -9.27
C ASN A 54 3.85 -2.67 -10.04
N ILE A 55 4.77 -1.74 -10.28
CA ILE A 55 4.46 -0.47 -10.99
C ILE A 55 4.90 -0.46 -12.45
N HIS A 56 5.57 -1.52 -12.92
CA HIS A 56 6.15 -1.60 -14.27
C HIS A 56 5.25 -2.27 -15.29
N THR A 57 4.31 -3.11 -14.85
CA THR A 57 3.37 -3.76 -15.76
C THR A 57 2.11 -2.92 -15.93
N PRO A 58 1.45 -2.98 -17.09
CA PRO A 58 0.13 -2.39 -17.30
C PRO A 58 -0.94 -3.26 -16.62
N CYS A 59 -0.83 -3.43 -15.32
CA CYS A 59 -1.77 -4.17 -14.49
C CYS A 59 -2.55 -3.18 -13.63
N ASP A 60 -3.85 -3.40 -13.46
CA ASP A 60 -4.66 -2.57 -12.57
C ASP A 60 -4.25 -2.73 -11.10
N ILE A 61 -3.73 -3.91 -10.74
CA ILE A 61 -3.24 -4.26 -9.40
C ILE A 61 -1.76 -3.89 -9.31
N HIS A 62 -1.43 -3.00 -8.38
CA HIS A 62 -0.06 -2.50 -8.21
C HIS A 62 0.55 -2.81 -6.85
N VAL A 63 -0.26 -3.17 -5.85
CA VAL A 63 0.24 -3.60 -4.53
C VAL A 63 -0.44 -4.90 -4.10
N VAL A 64 0.35 -5.84 -3.59
CA VAL A 64 -0.12 -7.15 -3.11
C VAL A 64 0.47 -7.48 -1.74
N LEU A 65 -0.34 -8.04 -0.85
CA LEU A 65 -0.01 -8.47 0.51
C LEU A 65 -0.11 -10.00 0.60
N PRO A 66 0.89 -10.77 0.13
CA PRO A 66 0.74 -12.21 -0.14
C PRO A 66 0.67 -13.11 1.11
N GLU A 67 1.20 -12.67 2.25
CA GLU A 67 1.13 -13.45 3.51
C GLU A 67 -0.14 -13.15 4.32
N ILE A 68 -0.85 -12.06 4.00
CA ILE A 68 -2.15 -11.76 4.61
C ILE A 68 -3.17 -12.63 3.91
N ASN A 69 -3.45 -13.80 4.46
CA ASN A 69 -4.32 -14.80 3.85
C ASN A 69 -5.63 -14.94 4.61
N ASP A 70 -6.25 -13.80 4.89
CA ASP A 70 -7.47 -13.72 5.67
C ASP A 70 -8.60 -13.15 4.80
N ILE A 71 -9.74 -13.86 4.86
CA ILE A 71 -10.96 -13.59 4.09
C ILE A 71 -11.55 -12.22 4.42
N GLU A 72 -11.12 -11.57 5.49
CA GLU A 72 -11.59 -10.27 5.95
C GLU A 72 -10.84 -9.06 5.33
N PHE A 73 -9.80 -9.27 4.51
CA PHE A 73 -8.95 -8.17 4.03
C PHE A 73 -8.79 -8.08 2.51
N GLU A 74 -8.59 -6.85 2.04
CA GLU A 74 -8.15 -6.56 0.67
C GLU A 74 -6.64 -6.80 0.56
N THR A 75 -6.25 -7.87 -0.10
CA THR A 75 -4.85 -8.29 -0.24
C THR A 75 -4.24 -7.87 -1.57
N GLN A 76 -5.07 -7.36 -2.50
CA GLN A 76 -4.68 -6.89 -3.82
C GLN A 76 -5.28 -5.52 -4.05
N LEU A 77 -4.43 -4.50 -4.13
CA LEU A 77 -4.82 -3.10 -4.18
C LEU A 77 -4.59 -2.57 -5.59
N LYS A 78 -5.67 -2.03 -6.17
CA LYS A 78 -5.71 -1.45 -7.51
C LYS A 78 -5.62 0.06 -7.44
N MET A 79 -4.75 0.66 -8.25
CA MET A 79 -4.60 2.12 -8.29
C MET A 79 -5.83 2.85 -8.83
N THR A 80 -6.66 2.17 -9.60
CA THR A 80 -7.92 2.72 -10.11
C THR A 80 -8.95 2.88 -8.98
N GLU A 81 -8.95 1.97 -8.02
CA GLU A 81 -9.92 1.91 -6.93
C GLU A 81 -9.43 2.69 -5.70
N GLN A 82 -8.21 2.43 -5.23
CA GLN A 82 -7.66 3.05 -4.01
C GLN A 82 -6.87 4.34 -4.29
N ASN A 83 -6.76 5.20 -3.28
CA ASN A 83 -5.88 6.37 -3.30
C ASN A 83 -4.61 6.06 -2.51
N PHE A 84 -3.46 6.37 -3.10
CA PHE A 84 -2.14 6.14 -2.52
C PHE A 84 -1.51 7.49 -2.22
N HIS A 85 -0.90 7.60 -1.05
CA HIS A 85 -0.22 8.80 -0.60
C HIS A 85 0.99 8.38 0.22
N PHE A 86 2.15 8.97 -0.06
CA PHE A 86 3.31 8.83 0.80
C PHE A 86 3.32 10.01 1.78
N ASP A 87 3.18 9.70 3.07
CA ASP A 87 3.30 10.62 4.19
C ASP A 87 4.78 10.66 4.59
N ASP A 88 5.47 11.75 4.25
CA ASP A 88 6.89 11.95 4.48
C ASP A 88 7.21 12.24 5.95
N ASP A 89 6.30 12.89 6.68
CA ASP A 89 6.45 13.15 8.13
C ASP A 89 6.47 11.85 8.94
N ASN A 90 5.67 10.85 8.52
CA ASN A 90 5.57 9.56 9.19
C ASN A 90 6.28 8.42 8.45
N GLU A 91 7.00 8.73 7.37
CA GLU A 91 7.70 7.77 6.50
C GLU A 91 6.82 6.55 6.11
N THR A 92 5.57 6.81 5.78
CA THR A 92 4.54 5.76 5.64
C THR A 92 3.80 5.89 4.31
N LEU A 93 3.68 4.80 3.57
CA LEU A 93 2.75 4.73 2.45
C LEU A 93 1.33 4.45 2.99
N VAL A 94 0.45 5.41 2.76
CA VAL A 94 -0.96 5.38 3.15
C VAL A 94 -1.79 5.02 1.93
N ILE A 95 -2.61 3.98 2.06
CA ILE A 95 -3.55 3.54 1.03
C ILE A 95 -4.96 3.60 1.59
N THR A 96 -5.86 4.31 0.92
CA THR A 96 -7.25 4.48 1.37
C THR A 96 -8.25 3.99 0.33
N GLY A 97 -9.36 3.43 0.81
CA GLY A 97 -10.47 3.01 -0.03
C GLY A 97 -11.81 3.25 0.67
N ASP A 98 -12.82 3.66 -0.10
CA ASP A 98 -14.12 4.09 0.44
C ASP A 98 -15.14 2.95 0.59
N GLN A 99 -14.82 1.76 0.05
CA GLN A 99 -15.68 0.58 0.10
C GLN A 99 -14.83 -0.68 0.29
N SER A 100 -14.53 -1.02 1.54
CA SER A 100 -14.06 -2.39 1.85
C SER A 100 -15.16 -3.37 1.41
N THR A 101 -14.82 -4.32 0.54
CA THR A 101 -15.75 -5.38 0.12
C THR A 101 -16.25 -6.23 1.30
N LYS A 102 -15.57 -6.15 2.45
CA LYS A 102 -15.82 -6.93 3.65
C LYS A 102 -16.53 -6.14 4.74
N HIS A 103 -16.11 -4.91 4.98
CA HIS A 103 -16.62 -4.11 6.10
C HIS A 103 -17.68 -3.07 5.70
N ASN A 104 -17.90 -2.85 4.39
CA ASN A 104 -18.80 -1.83 3.86
C ASN A 104 -18.55 -0.43 4.47
N GLN A 105 -17.28 -0.14 4.75
CA GLN A 105 -16.80 1.10 5.34
C GLN A 105 -15.51 1.53 4.66
N SER A 106 -15.14 2.79 4.87
CA SER A 106 -13.83 3.28 4.48
C SER A 106 -12.74 2.55 5.27
N TYR A 107 -11.64 2.29 4.61
CA TYR A 107 -10.48 1.64 5.22
C TYR A 107 -9.20 2.38 4.86
N LYS A 108 -8.19 2.17 5.69
CA LYS A 108 -6.86 2.71 5.54
C LYS A 108 -5.83 1.63 5.82
N ILE A 109 -4.88 1.48 4.91
CA ILE A 109 -3.71 0.63 5.06
C ILE A 109 -2.51 1.53 5.22
N LEU A 110 -1.70 1.25 6.24
CA LEU A 110 -0.45 1.95 6.52
C LEU A 110 0.68 0.96 6.29
N ILE A 111 1.64 1.32 5.45
CA ILE A 111 2.85 0.54 5.19
C ILE A 111 4.03 1.40 5.62
N HIS A 112 4.60 1.06 6.76
CA HIS A 112 5.69 1.78 7.39
C HIS A 112 7.03 1.47 6.72
N SER A 113 7.88 2.48 6.57
CA SER A 113 9.25 2.30 6.04
C SER A 113 10.10 1.43 6.96
N LEU A 114 11.07 0.72 6.38
CA LEU A 114 11.97 -0.22 7.06
C LEU A 114 12.85 0.42 8.13
N TYR A 115 13.08 1.73 8.02
CA TYR A 115 13.98 2.50 8.88
C TYR A 115 13.27 3.28 9.99
N LEU A 116 11.99 2.97 10.26
CA LEU A 116 11.31 3.43 11.47
C LEU A 116 12.01 2.80 12.69
N ASP A 117 12.94 3.55 13.27
CA ASP A 117 13.49 3.33 14.62
C ASP A 117 12.42 3.57 15.70
#